data_AF-A0AAP2YWQ7-F1
#
_entry.id   AF-A0AAP2YWQ7-F1
#
_cell.length_a   1.000
_cell.length_b   1.000
_cell.length_c   1.000
_cell.angle_alpha   90.00
_cell.angle_beta   90.00
_cell.angle_gamma   90.00
#
_symmetry.space_group_name_H-M   'P 1'
#
loop_
_entity.id
_entity.type
_entity.pdbx_description
1 polymer ?
#
loop_
_entity_poly.entity_id
_entity_poly.type
_entity_poly.pdbx_seq_one_letter_code
_entity_poly.pdbx_strand_id
1 'polypeptide(L)'
;MSTSTAFQTAVRAGVTHDRRLEAIETLVEREKTRNLATIVRTGGLRGEYRRRALEGLADCHATDHLEALADDTTVEPSLRRRAADLV
;
A
#
# COMPACT_ATOMS: atom_id res chain seq x y z
N MET A 1 9.96 -2.31 15.14
CA MET A 1 9.19 -3.03 14.10
C MET A 1 10.18 -3.75 13.20
N SER A 2 10.16 -5.08 13.12
CA SER A 2 10.99 -5.80 12.14
C SER A 2 10.40 -5.59 10.75
N THR A 3 11.14 -4.92 9.88
CA THR A 3 10.73 -4.66 8.50
C THR A 3 10.56 -5.99 7.75
N SER A 4 9.35 -6.28 7.27
CA SER A 4 9.07 -7.51 6.50
C SER A 4 9.93 -7.57 5.23
N THR A 5 10.49 -8.73 4.91
CA THR A 5 11.21 -8.96 3.63
C THR A 5 10.35 -8.57 2.43
N ALA A 6 9.05 -8.88 2.46
CA ALA A 6 8.13 -8.51 1.39
C ALA A 6 7.98 -6.98 1.27
N PHE A 7 7.91 -6.26 2.39
CA PHE A 7 7.87 -4.79 2.35
C PHE A 7 9.15 -4.21 1.75
N GLN A 8 10.33 -4.72 2.13
CA GLN A 8 11.59 -4.29 1.55
C GLN A 8 11.62 -4.53 0.03
N THR A 9 11.17 -5.71 -0.42
CA THR A 9 11.08 -6.03 -1.86
C THR A 9 10.16 -5.08 -2.61
N ALA A 10 8.99 -4.75 -2.04
CA ALA A 10 8.02 -3.85 -2.69
C ALA A 10 8.58 -2.44 -2.93
N VAL A 11 9.36 -1.90 -1.98
CA VAL A 11 9.85 -0.50 -2.03
C VAL A 11 11.26 -0.35 -2.60
N ARG A 12 12.11 -1.39 -2.54
CA ARG A 12 13.53 -1.31 -2.94
C ARG A 12 13.72 -1.05 -4.43
N ALA A 13 14.61 -0.15 -4.82
CA ALA A 13 14.98 0.09 -6.23
C ALA A 13 15.59 -1.16 -6.92
N GLY A 14 15.44 -1.27 -8.24
CA GLY A 14 16.03 -2.36 -9.04
C GLY A 14 15.32 -3.72 -8.95
N VAL A 15 14.28 -3.86 -8.12
CA VAL A 15 13.40 -5.03 -8.13
C VAL A 15 12.46 -4.96 -9.35
N THR A 16 12.29 -6.10 -10.02
CA THR A 16 11.41 -6.24 -11.18
C THR A 16 9.95 -5.97 -10.83
N HIS A 17 9.13 -5.66 -11.84
CA HIS A 17 7.71 -5.37 -11.65
C HIS A 17 6.97 -6.55 -10.98
N ASP A 18 7.08 -7.76 -11.54
CA ASP A 18 6.39 -8.94 -11.05
C ASP A 18 6.74 -9.26 -9.60
N ARG A 19 8.03 -9.14 -9.24
CA ARG A 19 8.48 -9.39 -7.85
C ARG A 19 7.96 -8.35 -6.87
N ARG A 20 7.74 -7.11 -7.29
CA ARG A 20 7.10 -6.10 -6.43
C ARG A 20 5.63 -6.41 -6.22
N LEU A 21 4.91 -6.78 -7.27
CA LEU A 21 3.50 -7.15 -7.15
C LEU A 21 3.34 -8.37 -6.24
N GLU A 22 4.10 -9.45 -6.49
CA GLU A 22 4.12 -10.64 -5.63
C GLU A 22 4.42 -10.30 -4.16
N ALA A 23 5.33 -9.36 -3.92
CA ALA A 23 5.64 -8.91 -2.57
C ALA A 23 4.49 -8.12 -1.93
N ILE A 24 3.73 -7.34 -2.70
CA ILE A 24 2.52 -6.66 -2.22
C ILE A 24 1.42 -7.69 -1.92
N GLU A 25 1.20 -8.67 -2.79
CA GLU A 25 0.27 -9.79 -2.55
C GLU A 25 0.61 -10.52 -1.25
N THR A 26 1.90 -10.83 -1.04
CA THR A 26 2.38 -11.47 0.20
C THR A 26 2.06 -10.63 1.45
N LEU A 27 2.04 -9.29 1.33
CA LEU A 27 1.65 -8.42 2.45
C LEU A 27 0.14 -8.43 2.70
N VAL A 28 -0.67 -8.54 1.64
CA VAL A 28 -2.13 -8.70 1.73
C VAL A 28 -2.48 -10.03 2.38
N GLU A 29 -1.95 -11.13 1.87
CA GLU A 29 -2.17 -12.48 2.41
C GLU A 29 -1.79 -12.62 3.89
N ARG A 30 -0.83 -11.81 4.35
CA ARG A 30 -0.33 -11.82 5.74
C ARG A 30 -0.92 -10.69 6.59
N GLU A 31 -1.93 -10.00 6.07
CA GLU A 31 -2.65 -8.89 6.71
C GLU A 31 -1.69 -7.83 7.28
N LYS A 32 -0.62 -7.52 6.55
CA LYS A 32 0.37 -6.52 6.95
C LYS A 32 -0.09 -5.10 6.61
N THR A 33 -1.26 -4.72 7.13
CA THR A 33 -1.96 -3.47 6.84
C THR A 33 -1.11 -2.21 7.08
N ARG A 34 -0.34 -2.15 8.17
CA ARG A 34 0.61 -1.03 8.41
C ARG A 34 1.67 -0.89 7.31
N ASN A 35 2.16 -2.01 6.78
CA ASN A 35 3.14 -1.99 5.69
C ASN A 35 2.46 -1.55 4.38
N LEU A 36 1.25 -2.04 4.10
CA LEU A 36 0.46 -1.63 2.93
C LEU A 36 0.18 -0.11 2.96
N ALA A 37 -0.30 0.42 4.09
CA ALA A 37 -0.53 1.86 4.25
C ALA A 37 0.75 2.69 4.07
N THR A 38 1.90 2.16 4.50
CA THR A 38 3.21 2.80 4.26
C THR A 38 3.57 2.81 2.77
N ILE A 39 3.29 1.73 2.03
CA ILE A 39 3.48 1.68 0.57
C ILE A 39 2.60 2.74 -0.12
N VAL A 40 1.33 2.89 0.28
CA VAL A 40 0.43 3.93 -0.28
C VAL A 40 1.00 5.35 -0.09
N ARG A 41 1.58 5.64 1.08
CA ARG A 41 2.21 6.94 1.39
C ARG A 41 3.56 7.17 0.70
N THR A 42 4.22 6.13 0.19
CA THR A 42 5.59 6.25 -0.31
C THR A 42 5.63 7.03 -1.63
N GLY A 43 6.03 8.30 -1.57
CA GLY A 43 6.31 9.13 -2.73
C GLY A 43 7.48 8.60 -3.56
N GLY A 44 7.44 8.78 -4.88
CA GLY A 44 8.45 8.27 -5.81
C GLY A 44 8.31 6.79 -6.17
N LEU A 45 7.47 6.03 -5.47
CA LEU A 45 7.04 4.71 -5.92
C LEU A 45 6.02 4.85 -7.05
N ARG A 46 6.10 3.99 -8.08
CA ARG A 46 5.13 4.02 -9.18
C ARG A 46 3.71 3.89 -8.65
N GLY A 47 2.81 4.71 -9.18
CA GLY A 47 1.42 4.77 -8.72
C GLY A 47 0.66 3.44 -8.79
N GLU A 48 1.05 2.54 -9.69
CA GLU A 48 0.48 1.18 -9.79
C GLU A 48 0.64 0.37 -8.49
N TYR A 49 1.83 0.43 -7.86
CA TYR A 49 2.11 -0.31 -6.62
C TYR A 49 1.38 0.30 -5.43
N ARG A 50 1.30 1.65 -5.41
CA ARG A 50 0.55 2.39 -4.39
C ARG A 50 -0.94 2.08 -4.46
N ARG A 51 -1.52 2.04 -5.68
CA ARG A 51 -2.91 1.62 -5.91
C ARG A 51 -3.13 0.18 -5.50
N ARG A 52 -2.26 -0.75 -5.90
CA ARG A 52 -2.43 -2.16 -5.51
C ARG A 52 -2.38 -2.35 -3.99
N ALA A 53 -1.50 -1.65 -3.28
CA ALA A 53 -1.45 -1.68 -1.82
C ALA A 53 -2.71 -1.07 -1.17
N LEU A 54 -3.30 -0.05 -1.79
CA LEU A 54 -4.56 0.54 -1.34
C LEU A 54 -5.73 -0.44 -1.48
N GLU A 55 -5.88 -1.10 -2.63
CA GLU A 55 -6.89 -2.15 -2.80
C GLU A 55 -6.64 -3.30 -1.80
N GLY A 56 -5.37 -3.64 -1.54
CA GLY A 56 -5.00 -4.63 -0.53
C GLY A 56 -5.42 -4.26 0.89
N LEU A 57 -5.52 -2.98 1.24
CA LEU A 57 -6.09 -2.55 2.53
C LEU A 57 -7.60 -2.82 2.59
N ALA A 58 -8.32 -2.62 1.48
CA ALA A 58 -9.73 -2.96 1.40
C ALA A 58 -9.95 -4.48 1.47
N ASP A 59 -9.12 -5.28 0.78
CA ASP A 59 -9.11 -6.74 0.85
C ASP A 59 -8.92 -7.24 2.30
N CYS A 60 -8.10 -6.53 3.09
CA CYS A 60 -7.86 -6.83 4.51
C CYS A 60 -8.90 -6.22 5.47
N HIS A 61 -9.97 -5.58 4.98
CA HIS A 61 -10.95 -4.85 5.81
C HIS A 61 -10.30 -3.81 6.75
N ALA A 62 -9.23 -3.16 6.31
CA ALA A 62 -8.44 -2.24 7.12
C ALA A 62 -9.03 -0.81 7.14
N THR A 63 -10.30 -0.68 7.53
CA THR A 63 -11.08 0.57 7.46
C THR A 63 -10.39 1.76 8.12
N ASP A 64 -9.85 1.60 9.34
CA ASP A 64 -9.10 2.67 10.03
C ASP A 64 -7.93 3.23 9.21
N HIS A 65 -7.25 2.36 8.44
CA HIS A 65 -6.15 2.78 7.59
C HIS A 65 -6.64 3.47 6.31
N LEU A 66 -7.80 3.06 5.77
CA LEU A 66 -8.41 3.68 4.59
C LEU A 66 -8.93 5.07 4.93
N GLU A 67 -9.64 5.23 6.04
CA GLU A 67 -10.11 6.54 6.55
C GLU A 67 -8.93 7.49 6.76
N ALA A 68 -7.88 7.02 7.46
CA ALA A 68 -6.69 7.83 7.68
C ALA A 68 -6.00 8.26 6.37
N LEU A 69 -6.02 7.40 5.33
CA LEU A 69 -5.45 7.73 4.02
C LEU A 69 -6.34 8.69 3.22
N ALA A 70 -7.66 8.65 3.39
CA ALA A 70 -8.59 9.59 2.76
C ALA A 70 -8.32 11.03 3.23
N ASP A 71 -8.00 11.20 4.51
CA ASP A 71 -7.74 12.50 5.14
C ASP A 71 -6.27 12.96 5.03
N ASP A 72 -5.33 12.07 4.67
CA ASP A 72 -3.90 12.38 4.62
C ASP A 72 -3.53 13.26 3.42
N THR A 73 -3.41 14.57 3.66
CA THR A 73 -3.07 15.55 2.61
C THR A 73 -1.70 15.34 1.94
N THR A 74 -0.81 14.53 2.52
CA THR A 74 0.48 14.18 1.92
C THR A 74 0.35 13.10 0.84
N VAL A 75 -0.78 12.39 0.79
CA VAL A 75 -1.12 11.41 -0.22
C VAL A 75 -1.74 12.10 -1.44
N GLU A 76 -1.43 11.58 -2.64
CA GLU A 76 -1.96 12.12 -3.89
C GLU A 76 -3.50 12.17 -3.88
N PRO A 77 -4.14 13.26 -4.36
CA PRO A 77 -5.59 13.40 -4.29
C PRO A 77 -6.40 12.26 -4.93
N SER A 78 -5.84 11.58 -5.94
CA SER A 78 -6.46 10.41 -6.56
C SER A 78 -6.52 9.21 -5.62
N LEU A 79 -5.45 8.95 -4.87
CA LEU A 79 -5.38 7.86 -3.90
C LEU A 79 -6.27 8.14 -2.68
N ARG A 80 -6.32 9.40 -2.21
CA ARG A 80 -7.21 9.78 -1.10
C ARG A 80 -8.68 9.57 -1.44
N ARG A 81 -9.11 10.03 -2.62
CA ARG A 81 -10.48 9.81 -3.10
C ARG A 81 -10.79 8.32 -3.19
N ARG A 82 -9.88 7.54 -3.76
CA ARG A 82 -10.06 6.09 -3.85
C ARG A 82 -10.13 5.44 -2.46
N ALA A 83 -9.35 5.91 -1.48
CA ALA A 83 -9.44 5.41 -0.11
C ALA A 83 -10.81 5.68 0.51
N ALA A 84 -11.37 6.88 0.29
CA ALA A 84 -12.72 7.22 0.74
C ALA A 84 -13.81 6.36 0.08
N ASP A 85 -13.64 5.97 -1.20
CA ASP A 85 -14.57 5.09 -1.92
C ASP A 85 -14.52 3.62 -1.43
N LEU A 86 -13.50 3.25 -0.65
CA LEU A 86 -13.26 1.89 -0.17
C LEU A 86 -13.63 1.67 1.31
N VAL A 87 -14.09 2.73 2.00
CA VAL A 87 -14.56 2.71 3.39
C VAL A 87 -16.05 2.41 3.45
#